data_AF-A0A972MDX9-F1
#
_entry.id   AF-A0A972MDX9-F1
#
_cell.length_a   1.000
_cell.length_b   1.000
_cell.length_c   1.000
_cell.angle_alpha   90.00
_cell.angle_beta   90.00
_cell.angle_gamma   90.00
#
_symmetry.space_group_name_H-M   'P 1'
#
loop_
_entity.id
_entity.type
_entity.pdbx_description
1 polymer ?
#
loop_
_entity_poly.entity_id
_entity_poly.type
_entity_poly.pdbx_seq_one_letter_code
_entity_poly.pdbx_strand_id
1 'polypeptide(L)' 'LTYFISSVIPTFTFAEIGIRGTAAIFFIGMFSSNIVGIISATALLWIINLAIPAIIGSVLFYRTKL' A
#
# COMPACT_ATOMS: atom_id res chain seq x y z
N LEU A 1 -4.36 -19.72 17.84
CA LEU A 1 -5.41 -18.70 17.58
C LEU A 1 -4.83 -17.45 16.92
N THR A 2 -3.78 -16.85 17.49
CA THR A 2 -3.09 -15.66 16.95
C THR A 2 -2.61 -15.84 15.50
N TYR A 3 -2.02 -17.00 15.19
CA TYR A 3 -1.59 -17.34 13.81
C TYR A 3 -2.73 -17.58 12.82
N PHE A 4 -3.90 -18.02 13.31
CA PHE A 4 -5.09 -18.24 12.48
C PHE A 4 -5.80 -16.91 12.15
N ILE A 5 -5.82 -15.99 13.11
CA ILE A 5 -6.35 -14.65 12.92
C ILE A 5 -5.45 -13.86 11.95
N SER A 6 -4.12 -14.00 12.04
CA SER A 6 -3.18 -13.39 11.07
C SER A 6 -3.19 -14.04 9.68
N SER A 7 -3.70 -15.27 9.53
CA SER A 7 -3.86 -15.91 8.21
C SER A 7 -5.21 -15.57 7.54
N VAL A 8 -6.23 -15.27 8.34
CA VAL A 8 -7.58 -14.88 7.87
C VAL A 8 -7.69 -13.39 7.60
N ILE A 9 -6.91 -12.58 8.33
CA ILE A 9 -6.62 -11.19 7.99
C ILE A 9 -5.20 -11.17 7.42
N PRO A 10 -4.99 -11.63 6.18
CA PRO A 10 -3.90 -11.04 5.44
C PRO A 10 -4.29 -9.57 5.37
N THR A 11 -3.55 -8.68 6.04
CA THR A 11 -3.63 -7.27 5.69
C THR A 11 -3.09 -7.20 4.27
N PHE A 12 -3.97 -7.48 3.30
CA PHE A 12 -3.67 -7.37 1.90
C PHE A 12 -3.17 -5.96 1.73
N THR A 13 -2.01 -5.78 1.13
CA THR A 13 -1.42 -4.47 0.89
C THR A 13 -2.40 -3.52 0.17
N PHE A 14 -3.39 -4.08 -0.53
CA PHE A 14 -4.55 -3.38 -1.08
C PHE A 14 -5.46 -2.68 -0.05
N ALA A 15 -5.71 -3.27 1.11
CA ALA A 15 -6.50 -2.65 2.18
C ALA A 15 -5.80 -1.40 2.75
N GLU A 16 -4.47 -1.45 2.88
CA GLU A 16 -3.70 -0.29 3.33
C GLU A 16 -3.66 0.85 2.31
N ILE A 17 -3.64 0.54 1.01
CA ILE A 17 -3.76 1.55 -0.05
C ILE A 17 -5.07 2.32 0.07
N GLY A 18 -6.18 1.61 0.29
CA GLY A 18 -7.50 2.22 0.47
C GLY A 18 -7.53 3.16 1.67
N ILE A 19 -7.06 2.69 2.83
CA ILE A 19 -7.01 3.48 4.07
C ILE A 19 -6.13 4.73 3.89
N ARG A 20 -4.95 4.59 3.27
CA ARG A 20 -4.07 5.73 2.98
C ARG A 20 -4.69 6.72 2.00
N GLY A 21 -5.37 6.23 0.95
CA GLY A 21 -6.08 7.07 -0.01
C GLY A 21 -7.20 7.87 0.63
N THR A 22 -8.04 7.24 1.46
CA THR A 22 -9.13 7.93 2.17
C THR A 22 -8.59 8.94 3.19
N ALA A 23 -7.54 8.59 3.93
CA ALA A 23 -6.88 9.53 4.83
C ALA A 23 -6.28 10.73 4.07
N ALA A 24 -5.61 10.49 2.94
CA ALA A 24 -5.05 11.56 2.12
C ALA A 24 -6.14 12.50 1.56
N ILE A 25 -7.29 11.96 1.12
CA ILE A 25 -8.44 12.77 0.71
C ILE A 25 -9.00 13.56 1.89
N PHE A 26 -9.10 12.97 3.08
CA PHE A 26 -9.59 13.68 4.27
C PHE A 26 -8.69 14.87 4.66
N PHE A 27 -7.37 14.68 4.66
CA PHE A 27 -6.43 15.73 5.04
C PHE A 27 -6.11 16.73 3.92
N ILE A 28 -5.80 16.25 2.71
CA ILE A 28 -5.43 17.12 1.58
C ILE A 28 -6.66 17.70 0.87
N GLY A 29 -7.81 17.03 0.97
CA GLY A 29 -9.09 17.56 0.47
C GLY A 29 -9.52 18.88 1.13
N MET A 30 -8.99 19.19 2.33
CA MET A 30 -9.19 20.49 2.98
C MET A 30 -8.41 21.63 2.29
N PHE A 31 -7.33 21.29 1.57
CA PHE A 31 -6.44 22.26 0.90
C PHE A 31 -6.61 22.28 -0.62
N SER A 32 -7.15 21.20 -1.21
CA SER A 32 -7.32 21.07 -2.66
C SER A 32 -8.54 20.21 -2.99
N SER A 33 -9.38 20.70 -3.90
CA SER A 33 -10.54 19.94 -4.41
C SER A 33 -10.16 18.88 -5.45
N ASN A 34 -8.89 18.79 -5.84
CA ASN A 34 -8.42 17.83 -6.84
C ASN A 34 -8.18 16.44 -6.23
N ILE A 35 -9.27 15.71 -6.01
CA ILE A 35 -9.26 14.35 -5.45
C ILE A 35 -8.42 13.40 -6.31
N VAL A 36 -8.49 13.52 -7.64
CA VAL A 36 -7.73 12.66 -8.57
C VAL A 36 -6.23 12.85 -8.39
N GLY A 37 -5.77 14.09 -8.22
CA GLY A 37 -4.37 14.40 -7.93
C GLY A 37 -3.90 13.87 -6.58
N ILE A 38 -4.76 13.92 -5.56
CA ILE A 38 -4.44 13.41 -4.22
C ILE A 38 -4.28 11.88 -4.24
N ILE A 39 -5.20 11.18 -4.89
CA ILE A 39 -5.14 9.72 -5.01
C ILE A 39 -3.92 9.29 -5.83
N SER A 40 -3.66 9.95 -6.97
CA SER A 40 -2.53 9.60 -7.83
C SER A 40 -1.18 9.84 -7.14
N ALA A 41 -1.02 10.95 -6.42
CA ALA A 41 0.18 11.22 -5.62
C ALA A 41 0.35 10.17 -4.50
N THR A 42 -0.72 9.82 -3.80
CA THR A 42 -0.69 8.80 -2.72
C THR A 42 -0.32 7.42 -3.29
N ALA A 43 -0.85 7.05 -4.45
CA ALA A 43 -0.53 5.81 -5.14
C ALA A 43 0.92 5.77 -5.63
N LEU A 44 1.43 6.87 -6.19
CA LEU A 44 2.82 6.99 -6.63
C LEU A 44 3.80 6.82 -5.45
N LEU A 45 3.53 7.51 -4.33
CA LEU A 45 4.34 7.37 -3.11
C LEU A 45 4.31 5.94 -2.57
N TRP A 46 3.15 5.28 -2.63
CA TRP A 46 3.03 3.87 -2.23
C TRP A 46 3.82 2.93 -3.16
N ILE A 47 3.80 3.16 -4.48
CA ILE A 47 4.57 2.37 -5.45
C ILE A 47 6.07 2.47 -5.15
N ILE A 48 6.57 3.68 -4.97
CA ILE A 48 7.99 3.94 -4.75
C ILE A 48 8.46 3.34 -3.41
N ASN A 49 7.69 3.57 -2.34
CA ASN A 49 8.12 3.21 -0.99
C ASN A 49 7.88 1.75 -0.63
N LEU A 50 6.89 1.09 -1.24
CA LEU A 50 6.50 -0.26 -0.84
C LEU A 50 6.40 -1.24 -2.00
N ALA A 51 5.74 -0.89 -3.11
CA ALA A 51 5.53 -1.86 -4.20
C ALA A 51 6.85 -2.26 -4.87
N ILE A 52 7.71 -1.30 -5.20
CA ILE A 52 9.01 -1.56 -5.82
C ILE A 52 9.90 -2.41 -4.88
N PRO A 53 10.11 -2.03 -3.60
CA PRO A 53 10.86 -2.87 -2.66
C PRO A 53 10.28 -4.27 -2.47
N ALA A 54 8.96 -4.41 -2.41
CA ALA A 54 8.30 -5.71 -2.26
C ALA A 54 8.52 -6.61 -3.48
N ILE A 55 8.42 -6.06 -4.70
CA ILE A 55 8.70 -6.81 -5.94
C ILE A 55 10.16 -7.26 -5.96
N ILE A 56 11.11 -6.35 -5.70
CA ILE A 56 12.54 -6.68 -5.65
C ILE A 56 12.81 -7.75 -4.59
N GLY A 57 12.25 -7.60 -3.40
CA GLY A 57 12.37 -8.57 -2.31
C GLY A 57 11.80 -9.94 -2.70
N SER A 58 10.65 -9.99 -3.38
CA SER A 58 10.04 -11.24 -3.84
C SER A 58 10.90 -11.96 -4.88
N VAL A 59 11.50 -11.22 -5.82
CA VAL A 59 12.40 -11.78 -6.85
C VAL A 59 13.68 -12.31 -6.21
N LEU A 60 14.26 -11.58 -5.25
CA LEU A 60 15.43 -12.03 -4.50
C LEU A 60 15.15 -13.29 -3.67
N PHE A 61 14.00 -13.36 -2.99
CA PHE A 61 13.59 -14.54 -2.21
C PHE A 61 13.38 -15.79 -3.09
N TYR A 62 12.84 -15.61 -4.29
CA TYR A 62 12.68 -16.73 -5.23
C TYR A 62 14.03 -17.26 -5.72
N ARG A 63 15.03 -16.38 -5.85
CA ARG A 63 16.38 -16.74 -6.32
C ARG A 63 17.23 -17.45 -5.26
N THR A 64 16.96 -17.27 -3.97
CA THR A 64 17.71 -17.93 -2.88
C THR A 64 17.15 -19.30 -2.48
N LYS A 65 15.98 -19.69 -3.01
CA LYS A 65 15.34 -20.98 -2.72
C LYS A 65 15.54 -22.03 -3.83
N LEU A 66 16.22 -21.66 -4.93
CA LEU A 66 16.78 -22.53 -5.96
C LEU A 66 18.26 -22.79 -5.64
#